data_AF-A0A7C9ASS9-F1
#
_entry.id   AF-A0A7C9ASS9-F1
#
_cell.length_a   1.000
_cell.length_b   1.000
_cell.length_c   1.000
_cell.angle_alpha   90.00
_cell.angle_beta   90.00
_cell.angle_gamma   90.00
#
_symmetry.space_group_name_H-M   'P 1'
#
loop_
_entity.id
_entity.type
_entity.pdbx_description
1 polymer ?
#
loop_
_entity_poly.entity_id
_entity_poly.type
_entity_poly.pdbx_seq_one_letter_code
_entity_poly.pdbx_strand_id
1 'polypeptide(L)'
;MQKSDDKDYGLEALEEIMSVMDSGKIIVIFAGYSEPMKRVIYSNEGFCRRVTKFFHFNDFNPMDLAHIAHINMNSQTENSLLYGFRLHSLCTLEAIAALIERETTEKRRKEMNGGLIDP
;
A
#
# COMPACT_ATOMS: atom_id res chain seq x y z
N MET A 1 -2.61 14.34 36.83
CA MET A 1 -3.70 13.37 36.63
C MET A 1 -3.73 13.00 35.16
N GLN A 2 -3.18 11.83 34.81
CA GLN A 2 -3.13 11.30 33.45
C GLN A 2 -4.40 10.44 33.28
N LYS A 3 -5.28 10.79 32.31
CA LYS A 3 -6.54 10.07 32.05
C LYS A 3 -6.28 8.61 31.69
N SER A 4 -6.98 7.70 32.35
CA SER A 4 -6.82 6.23 32.30
C SER A 4 -7.72 5.51 31.28
N ASP A 5 -8.54 6.22 30.49
CA ASP A 5 -9.65 5.57 29.74
C ASP A 5 -9.37 5.34 28.24
N ASP A 6 -8.22 5.75 27.72
CA ASP A 6 -7.91 5.66 26.27
C ASP A 6 -7.03 4.46 25.90
N LYS A 7 -6.67 3.61 26.88
CA LYS A 7 -5.71 2.52 26.67
C LYS A 7 -6.32 1.18 26.23
N ASP A 8 -7.62 0.99 26.39
CA ASP A 8 -8.21 -0.36 26.29
C ASP A 8 -8.99 -0.63 25.00
N TYR A 9 -9.46 0.41 24.28
CA TYR A 9 -10.25 0.22 23.06
C TYR A 9 -9.50 -0.50 21.93
N GLY A 10 -8.18 -0.31 21.84
CA GLY A 10 -7.37 -0.99 20.82
C GLY A 10 -7.25 -2.50 21.07
N LEU A 11 -7.22 -2.90 22.35
CA LEU A 11 -7.21 -4.31 22.75
C LEU A 11 -8.59 -4.95 22.52
N GLU A 12 -9.66 -4.29 22.94
CA GLU A 12 -11.04 -4.74 22.73
C GLU A 12 -11.34 -4.93 21.24
N ALA A 13 -10.92 -3.99 20.38
CA ALA A 13 -11.09 -4.10 18.93
C ALA A 13 -10.37 -5.33 18.35
N LEU A 14 -9.16 -5.64 18.82
CA LEU A 14 -8.43 -6.84 18.37
C LEU A 14 -9.10 -8.13 18.84
N GLU A 15 -9.62 -8.15 20.07
CA GLU A 15 -10.35 -9.30 20.61
C GLU A 15 -11.64 -9.58 19.84
N GLU A 16 -12.39 -8.53 19.49
CA GLU A 16 -13.60 -8.68 18.67
C GLU A 16 -13.27 -9.22 17.27
N ILE A 17 -12.20 -8.73 16.64
CA ILE A 17 -11.71 -9.29 15.36
C ILE A 17 -11.39 -10.78 15.51
N MET A 18 -10.70 -11.18 16.58
CA MET A 18 -10.40 -12.59 16.84
C MET A 18 -11.67 -13.44 17.01
N SER A 19 -12.66 -12.91 17.72
CA SER A 19 -13.96 -13.57 17.92
C SER A 19 -14.67 -13.86 16.60
N VAL A 20 -14.69 -12.89 15.68
CA VAL A 20 -15.29 -13.08 14.34
C VAL A 20 -14.45 -14.02 13.47
N MET A 21 -13.12 -14.02 13.60
CA MET A 21 -12.25 -14.96 12.88
C MET A 21 -12.49 -16.43 13.28
N ASP A 22 -12.89 -16.69 14.53
CA ASP A 22 -13.17 -18.06 15.02
C ASP A 22 -14.58 -18.54 14.67
N SER A 23 -15.56 -17.66 14.82
CA SER A 23 -16.98 -18.02 14.72
C SER A 23 -17.57 -17.82 13.32
N GLY A 24 -16.95 -16.96 12.51
CA GLY A 24 -17.47 -16.51 11.23
C GLY A 24 -17.01 -17.34 10.03
N LYS A 25 -17.75 -17.22 8.93
CA LYS A 25 -17.32 -17.66 7.58
C LYS A 25 -16.80 -16.47 6.79
N ILE A 26 -15.78 -15.81 7.31
CA ILE A 26 -15.20 -14.59 6.72
C ILE A 26 -13.73 -14.79 6.38
N ILE A 27 -13.23 -13.94 5.48
CA ILE A 27 -11.80 -13.77 5.23
C ILE A 27 -11.44 -12.37 5.70
N VAL A 28 -10.45 -12.28 6.59
CA VAL A 28 -9.89 -11.00 7.06
C VAL A 28 -8.55 -10.78 6.38
N ILE A 29 -8.40 -9.63 5.72
CA ILE A 29 -7.15 -9.21 5.08
C ILE A 29 -6.61 -8.01 5.85
N PHE A 30 -5.47 -8.21 6.51
CA PHE A 30 -4.72 -7.12 7.14
C PHE A 30 -3.76 -6.51 6.11
N ALA A 31 -3.79 -5.19 5.99
CA ALA A 31 -2.93 -4.45 5.08
C ALA A 31 -2.27 -3.28 5.84
N GLY A 32 -0.97 -3.10 5.60
CA GLY A 32 -0.20 -2.04 6.23
C GLY A 32 1.29 -2.24 6.02
N TYR A 33 2.08 -1.28 6.50
CA TYR A 33 3.54 -1.36 6.44
C TYR A 33 4.07 -2.54 7.24
N SER A 34 5.11 -3.18 6.70
CA SER A 34 5.65 -4.45 7.23
C SER A 34 5.96 -4.41 8.72
N GLU A 35 6.63 -3.35 9.20
CA GLU A 35 7.10 -3.29 10.59
C GLU A 35 5.96 -2.99 11.59
N PRO A 36 5.09 -1.98 11.37
CA PRO A 36 3.87 -1.85 12.15
C PRO A 36 3.00 -3.10 12.16
N MET A 37 2.84 -3.77 11.02
CA MET A 37 2.00 -4.97 10.96
C MET A 37 2.58 -6.14 11.74
N LYS A 38 3.89 -6.36 11.70
CA LYS A 38 4.53 -7.36 12.56
C LYS A 38 4.24 -7.08 14.03
N ARG A 39 4.37 -5.84 14.49
CA ARG A 39 4.06 -5.49 15.89
C ARG A 39 2.62 -5.81 16.28
N VAL A 40 1.66 -5.49 15.41
CA VAL A 40 0.25 -5.84 15.65
C VAL A 40 0.06 -7.36 15.70
N ILE A 41 0.62 -8.09 14.74
CA ILE A 41 0.41 -9.54 14.62
C ILE A 41 1.04 -10.32 15.79
N TYR A 42 2.21 -9.89 16.23
CA TYR A 42 2.93 -10.51 17.35
C TYR A 42 2.56 -9.93 18.72
N SER A 43 1.61 -8.99 18.80
CA SER A 43 1.17 -8.42 20.08
C SER A 43 0.47 -9.44 20.99
N ASN A 44 -0.20 -10.43 20.41
CA ASN A 44 -0.95 -11.46 21.12
C ASN A 44 -0.74 -12.82 20.41
N GLU A 45 -0.41 -13.86 21.19
CA GLU A 45 -0.16 -15.21 20.67
C GLU A 45 -1.40 -15.79 19.97
N GLY A 46 -2.60 -15.50 20.47
CA GLY A 46 -3.87 -15.90 19.86
C GLY A 46 -4.10 -15.25 18.49
N PHE A 47 -3.73 -13.98 18.34
CA PHE A 47 -3.84 -13.29 17.05
C PHE A 47 -2.84 -13.83 16.03
N CYS A 48 -1.57 -14.03 16.45
CA CYS A 48 -0.51 -14.59 15.62
C CYS A 48 -0.89 -15.96 15.02
N ARG A 49 -1.52 -16.85 15.81
CA ARG A 49 -1.94 -18.18 15.33
C ARG A 49 -3.02 -18.15 14.25
N ARG A 50 -3.84 -17.10 14.20
CA ARG A 50 -4.94 -16.94 13.23
C ARG A 50 -4.46 -16.34 11.91
N VAL A 51 -3.41 -15.53 11.93
CA VAL A 51 -2.80 -14.95 10.72
C VAL A 51 -1.76 -15.93 10.16
N THR A 52 -2.20 -16.82 9.26
CA THR A 52 -1.37 -17.92 8.75
C THR A 52 -0.74 -17.65 7.39
N LYS A 53 -1.18 -16.60 6.69
CA LYS A 53 -0.71 -16.25 5.34
C LYS A 53 -0.18 -14.83 5.33
N PHE A 54 1.06 -14.68 4.87
CA PHE A 54 1.74 -13.40 4.76
C PHE A 54 2.14 -13.18 3.31
N PHE A 55 1.75 -12.04 2.78
CA PHE A 55 2.13 -11.59 1.44
C PHE A 55 2.96 -10.33 1.59
N HIS A 56 4.18 -10.35 1.07
CA HIS A 56 5.05 -9.19 1.05
C HIS A 56 5.01 -8.55 -0.34
N PHE A 57 4.71 -7.26 -0.38
CA PHE A 57 4.70 -6.46 -1.60
C PHE A 57 5.94 -5.59 -1.60
N ASN A 58 6.80 -5.81 -2.59
CA ASN A 58 8.00 -5.00 -2.77
C ASN A 58 7.63 -3.63 -3.36
N ASP A 59 8.46 -2.63 -3.10
CA ASP A 59 8.34 -1.33 -3.73
C ASP A 59 8.54 -1.45 -5.24
N PHE A 60 7.80 -0.64 -6.01
CA PHE A 60 7.94 -0.58 -7.45
C PHE A 60 9.32 -0.01 -7.82
N ASN A 61 9.98 -0.68 -8.76
CA ASN A 61 11.18 -0.13 -9.37
C ASN A 61 10.79 0.96 -10.41
N PRO A 62 11.75 1.77 -10.89
CA PRO A 62 11.46 2.83 -11.86
C PRO A 62 10.79 2.35 -13.16
N MET A 63 11.09 1.14 -13.62
CA MET A 63 10.41 0.54 -14.78
C MET A 63 8.96 0.18 -14.47
N ASP A 64 8.68 -0.39 -13.31
CA ASP A 64 7.31 -0.71 -12.89
C ASP A 64 6.46 0.58 -12.82
N LEU A 65 7.03 1.65 -12.25
CA LEU A 65 6.37 2.96 -12.20
C LEU A 65 6.15 3.55 -13.59
N ALA A 66 7.10 3.40 -14.51
CA ALA A 66 6.92 3.82 -15.91
C ALA A 66 5.79 3.03 -16.61
N HIS A 67 5.68 1.72 -16.34
CA HIS A 67 4.58 0.89 -16.85
C HIS A 67 3.22 1.38 -16.36
N ILE A 68 3.09 1.62 -15.06
CA ILE A 68 1.82 2.09 -14.48
C ILE A 68 1.49 3.49 -15.03
N ALA A 69 2.47 4.38 -15.18
CA ALA A 69 2.26 5.70 -15.79
C ALA A 69 1.71 5.60 -17.23
N HIS A 70 2.23 4.68 -18.05
CA HIS A 70 1.68 4.39 -19.37
C HIS A 70 0.24 3.86 -19.32
N ILE A 71 -0.07 2.96 -18.39
CA ILE A 71 -1.42 2.41 -18.20
C ILE A 71 -2.39 3.54 -17.82
N ASN A 72 -2.01 4.39 -16.87
CA ASN A 72 -2.80 5.55 -16.42
C ASN A 72 -3.09 6.51 -17.58
N MET A 73 -2.08 6.79 -18.40
CA MET A 73 -2.22 7.65 -19.58
C MET A 73 -3.09 7.03 -20.68
N ASN A 74 -3.16 5.70 -20.78
CA ASN A 74 -3.96 5.02 -21.80
C ASN A 74 -5.40 4.68 -21.34
N SER A 75 -5.66 4.71 -20.02
CA SER A 75 -6.93 4.30 -19.42
C SER A 75 -7.72 5.47 -18.83
N GLN A 76 -7.61 6.65 -19.44
CA GLN A 76 -8.24 7.88 -18.95
C GLN A 76 -9.77 7.79 -18.99
N THR A 77 -10.41 8.26 -17.91
CA THR A 77 -11.85 8.51 -17.86
C THR A 77 -12.11 10.01 -17.96
N GLU A 78 -13.34 10.43 -18.28
CA GLU A 78 -13.72 11.86 -18.42
C GLU A 78 -13.46 12.69 -17.15
N ASN A 79 -13.43 12.04 -15.97
CA ASN A 79 -13.15 12.67 -14.68
C ASN A 79 -11.66 12.66 -14.30
N SER A 80 -10.78 12.10 -15.14
CA SER A 80 -9.34 12.07 -14.88
C SER A 80 -8.71 13.44 -15.09
N LEU A 81 -7.77 13.83 -14.20
CA LEU A 81 -6.94 15.02 -14.39
C LEU A 81 -6.08 14.96 -15.66
N LEU A 82 -5.86 13.75 -16.19
CA LEU A 82 -5.09 13.52 -17.42
C LEU A 82 -5.97 13.52 -18.67
N TYR A 83 -7.29 13.68 -18.54
CA TYR A 83 -8.22 13.58 -19.65
C TYR A 83 -7.85 14.53 -20.80
N GLY A 84 -7.65 13.96 -21.99
CA GLY A 84 -7.31 14.70 -23.21
C GLY A 84 -5.81 14.89 -23.44
N PHE A 85 -4.96 14.53 -22.47
CA PHE A 85 -3.52 14.48 -22.67
C PHE A 85 -3.08 13.16 -23.30
N ARG A 86 -1.98 13.18 -24.04
CA ARG A 86 -1.36 11.98 -24.61
C ARG A 86 0.14 12.04 -24.44
N LEU A 87 0.74 10.90 -24.14
CA LEU A 87 2.19 10.77 -24.15
C LEU A 87 2.71 10.94 -25.59
N HIS A 88 3.76 11.73 -25.75
CA HIS A 88 4.46 11.86 -27.01
C HIS A 88 5.17 10.52 -27.35
N SER A 89 5.41 10.23 -28.63
CA SER A 89 6.04 8.98 -29.07
C SER A 89 7.44 8.72 -28.48
N LEU A 90 8.12 9.77 -28.03
CA LEU A 90 9.43 9.71 -27.38
C LEU A 90 9.34 9.39 -25.88
N CYS A 91 8.16 9.46 -25.28
CA CYS A 91 7.92 9.03 -23.91
C CYS A 91 7.79 7.50 -23.89
N THR A 92 8.89 6.81 -24.19
CA THR A 92 8.96 5.35 -24.04
C THR A 92 9.06 4.99 -22.56
N LEU A 93 8.85 3.71 -22.24
CA LEU A 93 9.00 3.19 -20.89
C LEU A 93 10.38 3.50 -20.31
N GLU A 94 11.42 3.33 -21.13
CA GLU A 94 12.81 3.58 -20.74
C GLU A 94 13.05 5.08 -20.51
N ALA A 95 12.48 5.94 -21.36
CA ALA A 95 12.60 7.39 -21.21
C ALA A 95 11.94 7.88 -19.92
N ILE A 96 10.77 7.34 -19.58
CA ILE A 96 10.05 7.66 -18.34
C ILE A 96 10.78 7.08 -17.12
N ALA A 97 11.24 5.84 -17.18
CA ALA A 97 11.99 5.21 -16.09
C ALA A 97 13.29 5.97 -15.80
N ALA A 98 14.05 6.33 -16.85
CA ALA A 98 15.26 7.13 -16.73
C ALA A 98 14.97 8.53 -16.15
N LEU A 99 13.83 9.14 -16.53
CA LEU A 99 13.38 10.39 -15.93
C LEU A 99 13.08 10.21 -14.44
N ILE A 100 12.32 9.18 -14.06
CA ILE A 100 12.02 8.88 -12.66
C ILE A 100 13.30 8.66 -11.86
N GLU A 101 14.26 7.90 -12.38
CA GLU A 101 15.56 7.68 -11.72
C GLU A 101 16.34 8.97 -11.51
N ARG A 102 16.36 9.85 -12.51
CA ARG A 102 17.11 11.11 -12.48
C ARG A 102 16.47 12.14 -11.55
N GLU A 103 15.14 12.24 -11.54
CA GLU A 103 14.41 13.31 -10.84
C GLU A 103 13.96 12.90 -9.43
N THR A 104 14.16 11.65 -9.01
CA THR A 104 13.73 11.16 -7.70
C THR A 104 14.83 10.40 -6.96
N THR A 105 14.77 10.44 -5.64
CA THR A 105 15.66 9.63 -4.78
C THR A 105 15.04 8.26 -4.54
N GLU A 106 15.87 7.25 -4.29
CA GLU A 106 15.39 5.92 -3.91
C GLU A 106 14.48 5.98 -2.68
N LYS A 107 14.84 6.79 -1.67
CA LYS A 107 14.02 7.02 -0.48
C LYS A 107 12.62 7.51 -0.85
N ARG A 108 12.53 8.55 -1.70
CA ARG A 108 11.24 9.10 -2.14
C ARG A 108 10.41 8.07 -2.91
N ARG A 109 11.04 7.26 -3.76
CA ARG A 109 10.34 6.19 -4.48
C ARG A 109 9.76 5.13 -3.55
N LYS A 110 10.48 4.74 -2.50
CA LYS A 110 9.96 3.79 -1.49
C LYS A 110 8.83 4.39 -0.66
N GLU A 111 8.93 5.66 -0.29
CA GLU A 111 7.91 6.34 0.52
C GLU A 111 6.62 6.61 -0.26
N MET A 112 6.72 7.00 -1.53
CA MET A 112 5.55 7.31 -2.37
C MET A 112 5.01 6.10 -3.14
N ASN A 113 5.89 5.15 -3.50
CA ASN A 113 5.61 3.97 -4.31
C ASN A 113 4.71 4.31 -5.53
N GLY A 114 3.56 3.65 -5.69
CA GLY A 114 2.59 3.95 -6.75
C GLY A 114 2.08 5.39 -6.74
N GLY A 115 1.99 6.04 -5.57
CA GLY A 115 1.57 7.43 -5.45
C GLY A 115 2.53 8.44 -6.06
N LEU A 116 3.72 8.01 -6.53
CA LEU A 116 4.65 8.87 -7.26
C LEU A 116 4.12 9.30 -8.64
N ILE A 117 3.27 8.47 -9.24
CA ILE A 117 2.78 8.61 -10.62
C ILE A 117 1.25 8.75 -10.69
N ASP A 118 0.60 8.84 -9.53
CA ASP A 118 -0.81 9.18 -9.46
C ASP A 118 -0.98 10.66 -9.83
N PRO A 119 -1.94 10.99 -10.70
CA PRO A 119 -2.13 12.34 -11.21
C PRO A 119 -2.74 13.32 -10.19
#